data_AF-A0A2V9Q9L3-F1
#
_entry.id   AF-A0A2V9Q9L3-F1
#
_cell.length_a   1.000
_cell.length_b   1.000
_cell.length_c   1.000
_cell.angle_alpha   90.00
_cell.angle_beta   90.00
_cell.angle_gamma   90.00
#
_symmetry.space_group_name_H-M   'P 1'
#
loop_
_entity.id
_entity.type
_entity.pdbx_description
1 polymer ?
#
loop_
_entity_poly.entity_id
_entity_poly.type
_entity_poly.pdbx_seq_one_letter_code
_entity_poly.pdbx_strand_id
1 'polypeptide(L)'
;FAEDTTVQFVYLPTIRAQLALNRGDAPKALELLQAASPYESGVPSTINFANDLYAIYVRGEAHLAAQHWKEAATEFQRIIEARGLVVNEPIAALAYLERARAEVSSGDSVKGRVSYETFFQLWKNPDPDVPAFKDALAEYVKLQ
;
A
#
# COMPACT_ATOMS: atom_id res chain seq x y z
N PHE A 1 -13.90 28.36 12.37
CA PHE A 1 -12.72 27.54 12.02
C PHE A 1 -13.26 26.29 11.37
N ALA A 2 -13.04 26.09 10.07
CA ALA A 2 -13.27 24.78 9.49
C ALA A 2 -12.22 23.85 10.12
N GLU A 3 -12.66 22.82 10.82
CA GLU A 3 -11.76 21.74 11.22
C GLU A 3 -11.08 21.21 9.95
N ASP A 4 -9.79 20.94 10.01
CA ASP A 4 -9.00 20.55 8.86
C ASP A 4 -9.59 19.28 8.21
N THR A 5 -10.23 19.43 7.05
CA THR A 5 -10.91 18.36 6.32
C THR A 5 -9.98 17.18 6.06
N THR A 6 -8.70 17.42 5.79
CA THR A 6 -7.72 16.36 5.54
C THR A 6 -7.45 15.55 6.80
N VAL A 7 -7.38 16.21 7.95
CA VAL A 7 -7.17 15.55 9.24
C VAL A 7 -8.36 14.66 9.59
N GLN A 8 -9.57 15.19 9.46
CA GLN A 8 -10.80 14.47 9.85
C GLN A 8 -11.13 13.30 8.93
N PHE A 9 -10.91 13.45 7.62
CA PHE A 9 -11.40 12.49 6.63
C PHE A 9 -10.33 11.61 6.00
N VAL A 10 -9.04 11.94 6.10
CA VAL A 10 -7.95 11.12 5.52
C VAL A 10 -6.99 10.63 6.60
N TYR A 11 -6.37 11.53 7.37
CA TYR A 11 -5.31 11.16 8.31
C TYR A 11 -5.82 10.31 9.49
N LEU A 12 -6.83 10.79 10.21
CA LEU A 12 -7.38 10.06 11.37
C LEU A 12 -8.00 8.71 10.98
N PRO A 13 -8.78 8.61 9.89
CA PRO A 13 -9.27 7.31 9.42
C PRO A 13 -8.14 6.34 9.05
N THR A 14 -7.08 6.81 8.39
CA THR A 14 -5.92 5.97 8.01
C THR A 14 -5.22 5.40 9.23
N ILE A 15 -4.94 6.22 10.26
CA ILE A 15 -4.33 5.74 11.51
C ILE A 15 -5.22 4.72 12.21
N ARG A 16 -6.52 5.00 12.30
CA ARG A 16 -7.48 4.09 12.95
C ARG A 16 -7.58 2.77 12.19
N ALA A 17 -7.54 2.80 10.86
CA ALA A 17 -7.55 1.62 10.02
C ALA A 17 -6.28 0.78 10.21
N GLN A 18 -5.09 1.41 10.24
CA GLN A 18 -3.85 0.70 10.55
C GLN A 18 -3.90 0.04 11.93
N LEU A 19 -4.45 0.72 12.93
CA LEU A 19 -4.60 0.16 14.26
C LEU A 19 -5.57 -1.04 14.28
N ALA A 20 -6.64 -1.00 13.48
CA ALA A 20 -7.56 -2.12 13.32
C ALA A 20 -6.86 -3.31 12.63
N LEU A 21 -6.05 -3.07 11.59
CA LEU A 21 -5.24 -4.12 10.95
C LEU A 21 -4.25 -4.76 11.91
N ASN A 22 -3.56 -3.96 12.71
CA ASN A 22 -2.63 -4.47 13.73
C ASN A 22 -3.33 -5.35 14.79
N ARG A 23 -4.66 -5.24 14.91
CA ARG A 23 -5.50 -6.08 15.78
C ARG A 23 -6.16 -7.25 15.04
N GLY A 24 -5.86 -7.44 13.75
CA GLY A 24 -6.43 -8.48 12.90
C GLY A 24 -7.84 -8.19 12.39
N ASP A 25 -8.33 -6.95 12.49
CA ASP A 25 -9.67 -6.56 12.08
C ASP A 25 -9.68 -5.84 10.72
N ALA A 26 -9.47 -6.63 9.67
CA ALA A 26 -9.48 -6.14 8.29
C ALA A 26 -10.83 -5.55 7.85
N PRO A 27 -12.00 -6.15 8.17
CA PRO A 27 -13.29 -5.54 7.86
C PRO A 27 -13.46 -4.16 8.48
N LYS A 28 -13.03 -3.96 9.74
CA LYS A 28 -13.11 -2.65 10.38
C LYS A 28 -12.17 -1.63 9.73
N ALA A 29 -10.98 -2.05 9.32
CA ALA A 29 -10.06 -1.18 8.59
C ALA A 29 -10.68 -0.66 7.28
N LEU A 30 -11.32 -1.55 6.51
CA LEU A 30 -12.01 -1.19 5.26
C LEU A 30 -13.19 -0.22 5.52
N GLU A 31 -14.00 -0.48 6.55
CA GLU A 31 -15.11 0.41 6.95
C GLU A 31 -14.60 1.82 7.31
N LEU A 32 -13.52 1.90 8.09
CA LEU A 32 -12.94 3.18 8.51
C LEU A 32 -12.40 3.98 7.32
N LEU A 33 -11.82 3.31 6.32
CA LEU A 33 -11.27 3.94 5.12
C LEU A 33 -12.33 4.41 4.12
N GLN A 34 -13.59 4.00 4.27
CA GLN A 34 -14.69 4.49 3.42
C GLN A 34 -14.86 6.01 3.50
N ALA A 35 -14.53 6.61 4.65
CA ALA A 35 -14.56 8.06 4.85
C ALA A 35 -13.50 8.81 4.03
N ALA A 36 -12.39 8.15 3.70
CA ALA A 36 -11.31 8.73 2.91
C ALA A 36 -11.59 8.71 1.40
N SER A 37 -12.39 7.74 0.91
CA SER A 37 -12.63 7.49 -0.52
C SER A 37 -12.98 8.73 -1.37
N PRO A 38 -13.79 9.71 -0.91
CA PRO A 38 -14.09 10.91 -1.70
C PRO A 38 -12.91 11.88 -1.86
N TYR A 39 -11.88 11.76 -1.01
CA TYR A 39 -10.80 12.73 -0.88
C TYR A 39 -9.48 12.25 -1.51
N GLU A 40 -9.36 10.96 -1.84
CA GLU A 40 -8.11 10.32 -2.29
C GLU A 40 -7.65 10.74 -3.70
N SER A 41 -8.54 11.39 -4.46
CA SER A 41 -8.23 11.94 -5.80
C SER A 41 -7.90 13.43 -5.75
N GLY A 42 -8.07 14.08 -4.60
CA GLY A 42 -7.90 15.51 -4.44
C GLY A 42 -6.71 15.81 -3.56
N VAL A 43 -5.55 16.10 -4.15
CA VAL A 43 -4.33 16.49 -3.42
C VAL A 43 -4.64 17.72 -2.54
N PRO A 44 -4.67 17.61 -1.20
CA PRO A 44 -4.75 18.79 -0.35
C PRO A 44 -3.39 19.47 -0.41
N SER A 45 -3.37 20.69 -0.91
CA SER A 45 -2.16 21.45 -1.27
C SER A 45 -1.30 21.92 -0.08
N THR A 46 -1.45 21.35 1.12
CA THR A 46 -0.94 22.00 2.35
C THR A 46 -0.11 21.15 3.31
N ILE A 47 0.15 19.86 3.08
CA ILE A 47 1.10 19.13 3.93
C ILE A 47 1.96 18.19 3.07
N ASN A 48 3.28 18.27 3.27
CA ASN A 48 4.35 17.49 2.61
C ASN A 48 4.32 15.98 2.91
N PHE A 49 3.15 15.38 3.15
CA PHE A 49 2.93 13.95 3.25
C PHE A 49 1.76 13.61 2.34
N ALA A 50 2.00 12.78 1.33
CA ALA A 50 0.96 12.28 0.44
C ALA A 50 0.01 11.33 1.19
N ASN A 51 -0.77 11.86 2.13
CA ASN A 51 -1.64 11.11 3.04
C ASN A 51 -2.69 10.29 2.29
N ASP A 52 -3.12 10.74 1.11
CA ASP A 52 -4.04 10.01 0.24
C ASP A 52 -3.43 8.69 -0.25
N LEU A 53 -2.12 8.68 -0.53
CA LEU A 53 -1.42 7.47 -0.94
C LEU A 53 -1.25 6.48 0.22
N TYR A 54 -1.11 6.97 1.44
CA TYR A 54 -1.10 6.12 2.64
C TYR A 54 -2.49 5.50 2.90
N ALA A 55 -3.59 6.25 2.71
CA ALA A 55 -4.94 5.68 2.80
C ALA A 55 -5.15 4.54 1.79
N ILE A 56 -4.68 4.73 0.55
CA ILE A 56 -4.70 3.70 -0.50
C ILE A 56 -3.82 2.50 -0.11
N TYR A 57 -2.62 2.74 0.42
CA TYR A 57 -1.70 1.67 0.84
C TYR A 57 -2.31 0.81 1.95
N VAL A 58 -2.82 1.44 3.01
CA VAL A 58 -3.46 0.76 4.14
C VAL A 58 -4.72 0.02 3.69
N ARG A 59 -5.48 0.56 2.71
CA ARG A 59 -6.60 -0.18 2.12
C ARG A 59 -6.12 -1.42 1.37
N GLY A 60 -5.02 -1.33 0.63
CA GLY A 60 -4.38 -2.49 -0.02
C GLY A 60 -3.98 -3.56 1.00
N GLU A 61 -3.35 -3.16 2.11
CA GLU A 61 -3.00 -4.06 3.22
C GLU A 61 -4.26 -4.70 3.85
N ALA A 62 -5.34 -3.94 4.00
CA ALA A 62 -6.61 -4.45 4.50
C ALA A 62 -7.22 -5.49 3.55
N HIS A 63 -7.14 -5.27 2.24
CA HIS A 63 -7.55 -6.26 1.25
C HIS A 63 -6.67 -7.51 1.28
N LEU A 64 -5.35 -7.38 1.45
CA LEU A 64 -4.46 -8.54 1.64
C LEU A 64 -4.85 -9.35 2.89
N ALA A 65 -5.04 -8.68 4.03
CA ALA A 65 -5.44 -9.33 5.27
C ALA A 65 -6.81 -10.02 5.18
N ALA A 66 -7.72 -9.46 4.37
CA ALA A 66 -9.03 -10.05 4.07
C ALA A 66 -9.00 -11.09 2.94
N GLN A 67 -7.83 -11.44 2.40
CA GLN A 67 -7.67 -12.36 1.26
C GLN A 67 -8.37 -11.90 -0.03
N HIS A 68 -8.64 -10.60 -0.16
CA HIS A 68 -9.18 -9.93 -1.34
C HIS A 68 -8.06 -9.58 -2.32
N TRP A 69 -7.41 -10.59 -2.89
CA TRP A 69 -6.15 -10.44 -3.62
C TRP A 69 -6.23 -9.50 -4.83
N LYS A 70 -7.36 -9.53 -5.57
CA LYS A 70 -7.51 -8.73 -6.79
C LYS A 70 -7.72 -7.25 -6.46
N GLU A 71 -8.49 -6.99 -5.42
CA GLU A 71 -8.73 -5.66 -4.87
C GLU A 71 -7.45 -5.07 -4.29
N ALA A 72 -6.68 -5.87 -3.54
CA ALA A 72 -5.36 -5.47 -3.04
C ALA A 72 -4.43 -5.06 -4.17
N ALA A 73 -4.27 -5.90 -5.21
CA ALA A 73 -3.43 -5.59 -6.36
C ALA A 73 -3.86 -4.29 -7.06
N THR A 74 -5.17 -4.01 -7.10
CA THR A 74 -5.73 -2.79 -7.68
C THR A 74 -5.39 -1.55 -6.86
N GLU A 75 -5.47 -1.60 -5.54
CA GLU A 75 -5.07 -0.47 -4.68
C GLU A 75 -3.56 -0.16 -4.83
N PHE A 76 -2.70 -1.18 -4.82
CA PHE A 76 -1.27 -0.96 -5.01
C PHE A 76 -0.94 -0.47 -6.42
N GLN A 77 -1.69 -0.90 -7.43
CA GLN A 77 -1.57 -0.38 -8.79
C GLN A 77 -1.85 1.13 -8.85
N ARG A 78 -2.85 1.63 -8.11
CA ARG A 78 -3.17 3.06 -8.06
C ARG A 78 -1.99 3.88 -7.54
N ILE A 79 -1.27 3.40 -6.52
CA ILE A 79 -0.05 4.06 -6.01
C ILE A 79 1.05 4.06 -7.06
N ILE A 80 1.24 2.92 -7.73
CA ILE A 80 2.24 2.74 -8.78
C ILE A 80 1.97 3.64 -9.99
N GLU A 81 0.72 3.91 -10.33
CA GLU A 81 0.33 4.81 -11.42
C GLU A 81 0.40 6.28 -11.02
N ALA A 82 0.28 6.59 -9.72
CA ALA A 82 0.39 7.92 -9.16
C ALA A 82 1.84 8.44 -9.05
N ARG A 83 2.79 7.98 -9.89
CA ARG A 83 4.24 8.25 -9.76
C ARG A 83 4.63 9.72 -9.65
N GLY A 84 3.84 10.64 -10.23
CA GLY A 84 4.06 12.09 -10.10
C GLY A 84 3.79 12.64 -8.69
N LEU A 85 3.05 11.89 -7.86
CA LEU A 85 2.64 12.26 -6.50
C LEU A 85 3.44 11.54 -5.40
N VAL A 86 4.02 10.38 -5.72
CA VAL A 86 4.76 9.55 -4.74
C VAL A 86 6.15 10.14 -4.42
N VAL A 87 6.71 10.96 -5.31
CA VAL A 87 8.05 11.60 -5.19
C VAL A 87 9.12 10.61 -4.69
N ASN A 88 9.54 10.70 -3.43
CA ASN A 88 10.56 9.88 -2.77
C ASN A 88 10.02 9.07 -1.58
N GLU A 89 8.69 8.88 -1.51
CA GLU A 89 8.05 8.16 -0.40
C GLU A 89 8.38 6.65 -0.43
N PRO A 90 8.66 6.01 0.72
CA PRO A 90 8.97 4.58 0.81
C PRO A 90 7.89 3.66 0.22
N ILE A 91 6.63 4.10 0.27
CA ILE A 91 5.48 3.35 -0.26
C ILE A 91 5.56 3.11 -1.77
N ALA A 92 6.37 3.87 -2.52
CA ALA A 92 6.58 3.65 -3.94
C ALA A 92 7.13 2.25 -4.24
N ALA A 93 8.18 1.86 -3.50
CA ALA A 93 8.80 0.57 -3.64
C ALA A 93 7.92 -0.51 -2.97
N LEU A 94 7.40 -0.23 -1.77
CA LEU A 94 6.58 -1.20 -1.04
C LEU A 94 5.29 -1.56 -1.78
N ALA A 95 4.69 -0.65 -2.56
CA ALA A 95 3.53 -0.97 -3.39
C ALA A 95 3.84 -2.05 -4.43
N TYR A 96 5.07 -2.10 -4.97
CA TYR A 96 5.49 -3.19 -5.85
C TYR A 96 5.60 -4.53 -5.12
N LEU A 97 6.16 -4.52 -3.91
CA LEU A 97 6.24 -5.72 -3.08
C LEU A 97 4.86 -6.27 -2.75
N GLU A 98 3.95 -5.43 -2.25
CA GLU A 98 2.61 -5.87 -1.85
C GLU A 98 1.75 -6.26 -3.07
N ARG A 99 1.89 -5.57 -4.21
CA ARG A 99 1.26 -6.01 -5.46
C ARG A 99 1.77 -7.39 -5.88
N ALA A 100 3.06 -7.67 -5.74
CA ALA A 100 3.62 -8.99 -6.05
C ALA A 100 2.99 -10.09 -5.19
N ARG A 101 2.87 -9.85 -3.87
CA ARG A 101 2.21 -10.76 -2.93
C ARG A 101 0.74 -11.00 -3.29
N ALA A 102 0.02 -9.94 -3.64
CA ALA A 102 -1.36 -10.02 -4.09
C ALA A 102 -1.51 -10.84 -5.39
N GLU A 103 -0.66 -10.56 -6.40
CA GLU A 103 -0.69 -11.24 -7.70
C GLU A 103 -0.39 -12.74 -7.57
N VAL A 104 0.67 -13.11 -6.83
CA VAL A 104 0.99 -14.52 -6.54
C VAL A 104 -0.16 -15.20 -5.80
N SER A 105 -0.72 -14.56 -4.77
CA SER A 105 -1.83 -15.12 -3.98
C SER A 105 -3.11 -15.27 -4.81
N SER A 106 -3.27 -14.45 -5.85
CA SER A 106 -4.36 -14.57 -6.82
C SER A 106 -4.13 -15.62 -7.92
N GLY A 107 -2.95 -16.27 -7.92
CA GLY A 107 -2.55 -17.30 -8.89
C GLY A 107 -1.80 -16.79 -10.12
N ASP A 108 -1.52 -15.49 -10.21
CA ASP A 108 -0.78 -14.87 -11.33
C ASP A 108 0.71 -14.72 -10.99
N SER A 109 1.40 -15.86 -10.85
CA SER A 109 2.82 -15.90 -10.50
C SER A 109 3.72 -15.20 -11.52
N VAL A 110 3.30 -15.11 -12.79
CA VAL A 110 4.04 -14.42 -13.84
C VAL A 110 4.07 -12.91 -13.57
N LYS A 111 2.91 -12.29 -13.31
CA LYS A 111 2.89 -10.87 -12.92
C LYS A 111 3.55 -10.63 -11.58
N GLY A 112 3.29 -11.50 -10.61
CA GLY A 112 3.92 -11.42 -9.29
C GLY A 112 5.45 -11.38 -9.38
N ARG A 113 6.04 -12.23 -10.24
CA ARG A 113 7.48 -12.22 -10.51
C ARG A 113 8.00 -10.88 -11.02
N VAL A 114 7.30 -10.29 -12.00
CA VAL A 114 7.66 -8.98 -12.57
C VAL A 114 7.58 -7.88 -11.51
N SER A 115 6.56 -7.94 -10.63
CA SER A 115 6.40 -6.99 -9.53
C SER A 115 7.55 -7.08 -8.51
N TYR A 116 7.96 -8.29 -8.10
CA TYR A 116 9.14 -8.50 -7.25
C TYR A 116 10.42 -7.97 -7.90
N GLU A 117 10.66 -8.30 -9.17
CA GLU A 117 11.83 -7.81 -9.91
C GLU A 117 11.89 -6.27 -9.94
N THR A 118 10.74 -5.64 -10.12
CA THR A 118 10.64 -4.17 -10.10
C THR A 118 10.94 -3.61 -8.71
N PHE A 119 10.43 -4.23 -7.64
CA PHE A 119 10.77 -3.86 -6.26
C PHE A 119 12.29 -3.89 -6.01
N PHE A 120 12.97 -4.96 -6.40
CA PHE A 120 14.43 -5.08 -6.26
C PHE A 120 15.21 -4.10 -7.12
N GLN A 121 14.67 -3.70 -8.28
CA GLN A 121 15.28 -2.66 -9.12
C GLN A 121 15.14 -1.26 -8.52
N LEU A 122 14.08 -0.98 -7.77
CA LEU A 122 13.86 0.30 -7.11
C LEU A 122 14.68 0.43 -5.83
N TRP A 123 14.75 -0.64 -5.02
CA TRP A 123 15.52 -0.65 -3.78
C TRP A 123 16.90 -1.28 -3.98
N LYS A 124 17.77 -0.58 -4.71
CA LYS A 124 19.16 -1.02 -4.92
C LYS A 124 19.97 -0.79 -3.65
N ASN A 125 20.69 -1.82 -3.20
CA ASN A 125 21.54 -1.80 -1.99
C ASN A 125 20.76 -1.47 -0.71
N PRO A 126 19.72 -2.25 -0.35
CA PRO A 126 19.08 -2.10 0.94
C PRO A 126 20.09 -2.37 2.06
N ASP A 127 19.88 -1.79 3.24
CA ASP A 127 20.59 -2.23 4.42
C ASP A 127 20.38 -3.74 4.58
N PRO A 128 21.45 -4.51 4.87
CA PRO A 128 21.41 -5.97 4.84
C PRO A 128 20.43 -6.58 5.83
N ASP A 129 19.93 -5.80 6.79
CA ASP A 129 19.03 -6.25 7.86
C ASP A 129 17.59 -5.76 7.74
N VAL A 130 17.20 -5.14 6.62
CA VAL A 130 15.79 -4.79 6.38
C VAL A 130 14.95 -6.06 6.21
N PRO A 131 14.01 -6.38 7.13
CA PRO A 131 13.25 -7.63 7.07
C PRO A 131 12.42 -7.76 5.78
N ALA A 132 11.75 -6.67 5.36
CA ALA A 132 10.91 -6.66 4.16
C ALA A 132 11.67 -7.08 2.89
N PHE A 133 12.94 -6.69 2.75
CA PHE A 133 13.75 -7.09 1.60
C PHE A 133 14.15 -8.56 1.67
N LYS A 134 14.50 -9.07 2.86
CA LYS A 134 14.83 -10.49 3.07
C LYS A 134 13.63 -11.39 2.77
N ASP A 135 12.46 -11.01 3.29
CA ASP A 135 11.22 -11.76 3.09
C ASP A 135 10.82 -11.76 1.62
N ALA A 136 10.86 -10.60 0.95
CA ALA A 136 10.59 -10.48 -0.48
C ALA A 136 11.49 -11.38 -1.33
N LEU A 137 12.79 -11.45 -1.01
CA LEU A 137 13.73 -12.30 -1.73
C LEU A 137 13.40 -13.79 -1.54
N ALA A 138 13.10 -14.20 -0.30
CA ALA A 138 12.73 -15.57 0.02
C ALA A 138 11.39 -15.97 -0.65
N GLU A 139 10.44 -15.05 -0.76
CA GLU A 139 9.18 -15.22 -1.49
C GLU A 139 9.43 -15.36 -3.01
N TYR A 140 10.20 -14.46 -3.60
CA TYR A 140 10.53 -14.44 -5.04
C TYR A 140 11.23 -15.73 -5.50
N VAL A 141 12.19 -16.23 -4.73
CA VAL A 141 12.94 -17.45 -5.09
C VAL A 141 12.02 -18.68 -5.18
N LYS A 142 10.92 -18.72 -4.42
CA LYS A 142 9.93 -19.83 -4.49
C LYS A 142 9.10 -19.81 -5.78
N LEU A 143 9.15 -18.73 -6.56
CA LEU A 143 8.44 -18.61 -7.84
C LEU A 143 9.27 -19.12 -9.03
N GLN A 144 10.51 -19.54 -8.80
CA GLN A 144 11.39 -20.16 -9.81
C GLN A 144 11.12 -21.66 -9.90
#